data_AF-A0A9D8T9I5-F1
#
_entry.id   AF-A0A9D8T9I5-F1
#
_cell.length_a   1.000
_cell.length_b   1.000
_cell.length_c   1.000
_cell.angle_alpha   90.00
_cell.angle_beta   90.00
_cell.angle_gamma   90.00
#
_symmetry.space_group_name_H-M   'P 1'
#
loop_
_entity.id
_entity.type
_entity.pdbx_description
1 polymer ?
#
loop_
_entity_poly.entity_id
_entity_poly.type
_entity_poly.pdbx_seq_one_letter_code
_entity_poly.pdbx_strand_id
1 'polypeptide(L)'
;MKKMMLMLSLAIFCLTTTAQIKVSAPEAPFAFEDLEMFEFPNKDFSIVKYGAKPGNVLANTKAFQKAMAACNKAGGGRVVVPAGEWLTGPIHFKSNCNLYLSDGATIVFADDSSLYLPAVKTSWEGTECMNYSPLVYAYECQNIAISGPGKLAPKMDFWRTWFKRPDSHIQATRQLYAMCSTNVPVENRRMETPGANMRPHLIHFNRCENIQLDGFKIRESPFWTIH
;
A
#
# COMPACT_ATOMS: atom_id res chain seq x y z
N MET A 1 48.54 -31.00 -40.32
CA MET A 1 48.51 -30.75 -38.85
C MET A 1 47.92 -29.38 -38.60
N LYS A 2 46.61 -29.26 -38.32
CA LYS A 2 45.94 -28.00 -37.97
C LYS A 2 45.62 -28.04 -36.47
N LYS A 3 46.26 -27.19 -35.67
CA LYS A 3 45.95 -27.01 -34.24
C LYS A 3 44.74 -26.07 -34.12
N MET A 4 43.66 -26.58 -33.56
CA MET A 4 42.44 -25.82 -33.26
C MET A 4 42.58 -25.26 -31.84
N MET A 5 42.60 -23.93 -31.72
CA MET A 5 42.76 -23.22 -30.45
C MET A 5 41.37 -22.91 -29.89
N LEU A 6 41.00 -23.57 -28.79
CA LEU A 6 39.73 -23.38 -28.10
C LEU A 6 39.87 -22.19 -27.14
N MET A 7 39.22 -21.06 -27.42
CA MET A 7 39.10 -19.94 -26.49
C MET A 7 38.03 -20.25 -25.45
N LEU A 8 38.45 -20.41 -24.20
CA LEU A 8 37.56 -20.53 -23.04
C LEU A 8 37.18 -19.11 -22.59
N SER A 9 35.92 -18.71 -22.83
CA SER A 9 35.37 -17.45 -22.32
C SER A 9 34.98 -17.63 -20.84
N LEU A 10 35.73 -16.95 -19.97
CA LEU A 10 35.47 -16.95 -18.52
C LEU A 10 34.32 -15.97 -18.24
N ALA A 11 33.10 -16.48 -18.12
CA ALA A 11 31.96 -15.69 -17.64
C ALA A 11 32.12 -15.46 -16.13
N ILE A 12 32.52 -14.24 -15.75
CA ILE A 12 32.56 -13.81 -14.36
C ILE A 12 31.12 -13.63 -13.88
N PHE A 13 30.56 -14.65 -13.25
CA PHE A 13 29.34 -14.51 -12.44
C PHE A 13 29.70 -13.72 -11.19
N CYS A 14 29.42 -12.40 -11.20
CA CYS A 14 29.48 -11.57 -10.02
C CYS A 14 28.30 -11.96 -9.12
N LEU A 15 28.53 -12.90 -8.21
CA LEU A 15 27.61 -13.22 -7.12
C LEU A 15 27.62 -12.04 -6.15
N THR A 16 26.73 -11.08 -6.34
CA THR A 16 26.46 -10.07 -5.31
C THR A 16 25.73 -10.76 -4.18
N THR A 17 26.45 -11.07 -3.10
CA THR A 17 25.85 -11.48 -1.82
C THR A 17 25.30 -10.23 -1.16
N THR A 18 24.00 -10.01 -1.35
CA THR A 18 23.20 -9.00 -0.66
C THR A 18 22.98 -9.45 0.78
N ALA A 19 23.46 -8.67 1.74
CA ALA A 19 23.52 -9.05 3.15
C ALA A 19 22.17 -8.82 3.85
N GLN A 20 21.20 -9.72 3.66
CA GLN A 20 19.86 -9.63 4.24
C GLN A 20 19.86 -9.22 5.71
N ILE A 21 19.11 -8.16 6.03
CA ILE A 21 18.90 -7.73 7.42
C ILE A 21 18.04 -8.79 8.11
N LYS A 22 18.64 -9.52 9.05
CA LYS A 22 17.93 -10.46 9.92
C LYS A 22 17.42 -9.73 11.15
N VAL A 23 16.13 -9.89 11.43
CA VAL A 23 15.51 -9.45 12.69
C VAL A 23 15.36 -10.68 13.55
N SER A 24 16.15 -10.74 14.62
CA SER A 24 16.09 -11.85 15.56
C SER A 24 14.71 -11.96 16.18
N ALA A 25 14.24 -13.20 16.27
CA ALA A 25 13.02 -13.53 16.98
C ALA A 25 13.03 -12.93 18.41
N PRO A 26 11.93 -12.31 18.86
CA PRO A 26 11.82 -11.93 20.27
C PRO A 26 11.76 -13.18 21.15
N GLU A 27 12.21 -13.06 22.40
CA GLU A 27 11.97 -14.10 23.39
C GLU A 27 10.46 -14.27 23.60
N ALA A 28 9.95 -15.48 23.34
CA ALA A 28 8.53 -15.81 23.45
C ALA A 28 8.37 -17.23 24.05
N PRO A 29 7.24 -17.53 24.71
CA PRO A 29 6.95 -18.86 25.26
C PRO A 29 6.59 -19.90 24.19
N PHE A 30 6.82 -19.59 22.92
CA PHE A 30 6.59 -20.44 21.75
C PHE A 30 7.71 -20.20 20.73
N ALA A 31 7.92 -21.16 19.83
CA ALA A 31 8.90 -21.02 18.77
C ALA A 31 8.52 -19.84 17.86
N PHE A 32 9.48 -18.95 17.65
CA PHE A 32 9.38 -17.82 16.74
C PHE A 32 10.60 -17.87 15.84
N GLU A 33 10.39 -17.88 14.53
CA GLU A 33 11.48 -17.92 13.56
C GLU A 33 12.05 -16.52 13.36
N ASP A 34 13.35 -16.45 13.07
CA ASP A 34 13.97 -15.19 12.67
C ASP A 34 13.27 -14.64 11.42
N LEU A 35 13.02 -13.33 11.41
CA LEU A 35 12.42 -12.66 10.27
C LEU A 35 13.52 -12.15 9.34
N GLU A 36 13.42 -12.48 8.07
CA GLU A 36 14.28 -11.92 7.03
C GLU A 36 13.62 -10.71 6.40
N MET A 37 14.30 -9.55 6.47
CA MET A 37 13.84 -8.35 5.80
C MET A 37 14.23 -8.40 4.33
N PHE A 38 13.28 -8.08 3.46
CA PHE A 38 13.57 -7.96 2.04
C PHE A 38 14.49 -6.77 1.75
N GLU A 39 15.60 -7.03 1.05
CA GLU A 39 16.50 -5.97 0.61
C GLU A 39 15.98 -5.34 -0.69
N PHE A 40 15.51 -4.10 -0.59
CA PHE A 40 15.09 -3.36 -1.77
C PHE A 40 16.30 -2.99 -2.64
N PRO A 41 16.21 -3.14 -3.97
CA PRO A 41 17.23 -2.61 -4.88
C PRO A 41 17.50 -1.13 -4.63
N ASN A 42 18.77 -0.72 -4.70
CA ASN A 42 19.16 0.69 -4.57
C ASN A 42 18.80 1.51 -5.83
N LYS A 43 17.50 1.71 -6.05
CA LYS A 43 16.91 2.43 -7.19
C LYS A 43 15.79 3.33 -6.69
N ASP A 44 15.82 4.60 -7.10
CA ASP A 44 14.87 5.61 -6.64
C ASP A 44 13.94 6.09 -7.76
N PHE A 45 12.65 6.04 -7.46
CA PHE A 45 11.54 6.42 -8.31
C PHE A 45 10.81 7.61 -7.67
N SER A 46 11.43 8.79 -7.73
CA SER A 46 10.83 10.00 -7.15
C SER A 46 9.53 10.38 -7.86
N ILE A 47 8.45 10.59 -7.10
CA ILE A 47 7.12 10.93 -7.66
C ILE A 47 7.14 12.21 -8.51
N VAL A 48 8.08 13.13 -8.28
CA VAL A 48 8.23 14.37 -9.08
C VAL A 48 8.65 14.04 -10.50
N LYS A 49 9.53 13.05 -10.70
CA LYS A 49 9.93 12.57 -12.03
C LYS A 49 8.76 11.91 -12.79
N TYR A 50 7.70 11.52 -12.08
CA TYR A 50 6.48 10.93 -12.63
C TYR A 50 5.32 11.93 -12.74
N GLY A 51 5.58 13.21 -12.53
CA GLY A 51 4.64 14.30 -12.78
C GLY A 51 3.86 14.76 -11.55
N ALA A 52 4.29 14.40 -10.34
CA ALA A 52 3.72 14.96 -9.12
C ALA A 52 3.93 16.48 -9.07
N LYS A 53 2.88 17.21 -8.69
CA LYS A 53 2.84 18.67 -8.55
C LYS A 53 2.15 19.05 -7.24
N PRO A 54 2.69 20.00 -6.47
CA PRO A 54 2.03 20.52 -5.27
C PRO A 54 0.58 20.94 -5.56
N GLY A 55 -0.34 20.66 -4.62
CA GLY A 55 -1.75 21.06 -4.70
C GLY A 55 -2.63 20.32 -5.73
N ASN A 56 -2.09 19.43 -6.57
CA ASN A 56 -2.87 18.75 -7.63
C ASN A 56 -3.12 17.27 -7.32
N VAL A 57 -4.29 16.97 -6.74
CA VAL A 57 -4.71 15.62 -6.33
C VAL A 57 -4.58 14.61 -7.46
N LEU A 58 -5.23 14.86 -8.62
CA LEU A 58 -5.29 13.90 -9.73
C LEU A 58 -3.92 13.67 -10.37
N ALA A 59 -3.10 14.71 -10.50
CA ALA A 59 -1.74 14.58 -11.03
C ALA A 59 -0.87 13.72 -10.09
N ASN A 60 -0.96 13.94 -8.78
CA ASN A 60 -0.19 13.20 -7.79
C ASN A 60 -0.65 11.75 -7.68
N THR A 61 -1.96 11.46 -7.71
CA THR A 61 -2.46 10.07 -7.77
C THR A 61 -1.89 9.32 -8.96
N LYS A 62 -1.90 9.94 -10.14
CA LYS A 62 -1.30 9.36 -11.35
C LYS A 62 0.23 9.23 -11.23
N ALA A 63 0.89 10.17 -10.56
CA ALA A 63 2.34 10.12 -10.34
C ALA A 63 2.73 8.95 -9.42
N PHE A 64 2.00 8.72 -8.33
CA PHE A 64 2.18 7.54 -7.47
C PHE A 64 1.97 6.24 -8.24
N GLN A 65 0.89 6.13 -9.02
CA GLN A 65 0.62 4.95 -9.85
C GLN A 65 1.76 4.66 -10.84
N LYS A 66 2.25 5.70 -11.53
CA LYS A 66 3.37 5.57 -12.48
C LYS A 66 4.68 5.21 -11.79
N ALA A 67 4.98 5.82 -10.65
CA ALA A 67 6.20 5.55 -9.90
C ALA A 67 6.21 4.12 -9.35
N MET A 68 5.10 3.65 -8.77
CA MET A 68 4.93 2.26 -8.31
C MET A 68 5.08 1.26 -9.47
N ALA A 69 4.43 1.53 -10.61
CA ALA A 69 4.55 0.67 -11.79
C ALA A 69 5.98 0.62 -12.34
N ALA A 70 6.67 1.76 -12.41
CA ALA A 70 8.06 1.83 -12.86
C ALA A 70 9.01 1.12 -11.89
N CYS A 71 8.81 1.32 -10.59
CA CYS A 71 9.58 0.66 -9.53
C CYS A 71 9.47 -0.86 -9.63
N ASN A 72 8.24 -1.38 -9.68
CA ASN A 72 7.98 -2.81 -9.83
C ASN A 72 8.57 -3.37 -11.14
N LYS A 73 8.37 -2.69 -12.27
CA LYS A 73 8.91 -3.11 -13.58
C LYS A 73 10.44 -3.17 -13.59
N ALA A 74 11.11 -2.36 -12.79
CA ALA A 74 12.56 -2.33 -12.66
C ALA A 74 13.13 -3.38 -11.68
N GLY A 75 12.29 -4.28 -11.17
CA GLY A 75 12.65 -5.30 -10.18
C GLY A 75 12.56 -4.82 -8.73
N GLY A 76 12.01 -3.63 -8.49
CA GLY A 76 11.84 -3.05 -7.16
C GLY A 76 12.78 -1.89 -6.85
N GLY A 77 12.58 -1.31 -5.66
CA GLY A 77 13.31 -0.16 -5.16
C GLY A 77 12.44 0.75 -4.31
N ARG A 78 12.78 2.05 -4.26
CA ARG A 78 12.09 3.06 -3.46
C ARG A 78 11.27 4.00 -4.32
N VAL A 79 9.97 4.10 -4.06
CA VAL A 79 9.14 5.20 -4.55
C VAL A 79 9.29 6.37 -3.57
N VAL A 80 10.05 7.38 -3.99
CA VAL A 80 10.50 8.47 -3.10
C VAL A 80 9.51 9.63 -3.14
N VAL A 81 9.00 9.98 -1.96
CA VAL A 81 8.23 11.20 -1.70
C VAL A 81 9.18 12.23 -1.08
N PRO A 82 9.55 13.30 -1.80
CA PRO A 82 10.44 14.32 -1.28
C PRO A 82 9.72 15.23 -0.27
N ALA A 83 10.48 16.06 0.44
CA ALA A 83 9.94 17.06 1.36
C ALA A 83 8.85 17.92 0.70
N GLY A 84 7.83 18.28 1.47
CA GLY A 84 6.67 19.03 1.01
C GLY A 84 5.34 18.30 1.20
N GLU A 85 4.26 18.97 0.81
CA GLU A 85 2.90 18.45 0.94
C GLU A 85 2.37 17.93 -0.41
N TRP A 86 1.96 16.66 -0.43
CA TRP A 86 1.55 15.94 -1.64
C TRP A 86 0.11 15.46 -1.51
N LEU A 87 -0.83 16.27 -2.01
CA LEU A 87 -2.25 15.92 -2.03
C LEU A 87 -2.51 14.79 -3.03
N THR A 88 -3.22 13.73 -2.65
CA THR A 88 -3.48 12.59 -3.54
C THR A 88 -4.76 11.83 -3.14
N GLY A 89 -5.26 10.96 -4.03
CA GLY A 89 -6.25 9.94 -3.72
C GLY A 89 -5.58 8.66 -3.20
N PRO A 90 -6.11 7.46 -3.48
CA PRO A 90 -5.51 6.22 -2.98
C PRO A 90 -4.16 5.91 -3.66
N ILE A 91 -3.25 5.32 -2.90
CA ILE A 91 -1.99 4.76 -3.36
C ILE A 91 -2.11 3.24 -3.37
N HIS A 92 -2.02 2.63 -4.55
CA HIS A 92 -2.03 1.18 -4.71
C HIS A 92 -0.61 0.67 -4.89
N PHE A 93 -0.19 -0.23 -4.02
CA PHE A 93 1.11 -0.86 -4.03
C PHE A 93 1.28 -1.83 -5.20
N LYS A 94 2.54 -2.11 -5.50
CA LYS A 94 3.01 -3.23 -6.31
C LYS A 94 4.12 -3.93 -5.53
N SER A 95 4.32 -5.22 -5.79
CA SER A 95 5.39 -5.99 -5.15
C SER A 95 6.77 -5.37 -5.33
N ASN A 96 7.67 -5.60 -4.38
CA ASN A 96 9.06 -5.11 -4.36
C ASN A 96 9.19 -3.58 -4.30
N CYS A 97 8.15 -2.86 -3.87
CA CYS A 97 8.17 -1.40 -3.76
C CYS A 97 8.19 -0.95 -2.30
N ASN A 98 9.11 -0.03 -1.98
CA ASN A 98 9.15 0.70 -0.73
C ASN A 98 8.68 2.15 -0.95
N LEU A 99 7.54 2.54 -0.37
CA LEU A 99 7.10 3.93 -0.31
C LEU A 99 7.94 4.68 0.74
N TYR A 100 8.94 5.42 0.28
CA TYR A 100 9.85 6.16 1.15
C TYR A 100 9.43 7.62 1.32
N LEU A 101 9.06 7.99 2.54
CA LEU A 101 8.65 9.31 2.97
C LEU A 101 9.86 10.08 3.52
N SER A 102 10.43 10.97 2.71
CA SER A 102 11.60 11.78 3.12
C SER A 102 11.27 12.66 4.34
N ASP A 103 12.30 13.15 5.03
CA ASP A 103 12.08 14.14 6.08
C ASP A 103 11.37 15.39 5.54
N GLY A 104 10.42 15.90 6.31
CA GLY A 104 9.52 16.97 5.88
C GLY A 104 8.47 16.58 4.81
N ALA A 105 8.40 15.32 4.37
CA ALA A 105 7.35 14.88 3.44
C ALA A 105 6.03 14.63 4.16
N THR A 106 4.92 15.13 3.63
CA THR A 106 3.56 14.81 4.06
C THR A 106 2.71 14.39 2.87
N ILE A 107 2.19 13.16 2.90
CA ILE A 107 1.14 12.73 1.98
C ILE A 107 -0.21 13.12 2.59
N VAL A 108 -0.99 13.92 1.86
CA VAL A 108 -2.32 14.37 2.28
C VAL A 108 -3.37 13.69 1.41
N PHE A 109 -4.11 12.76 1.98
CA PHE A 109 -5.18 12.08 1.26
C PHE A 109 -6.41 12.98 1.19
N ALA A 110 -6.90 13.23 -0.02
CA ALA A 110 -8.15 13.95 -0.23
C ALA A 110 -9.33 13.14 0.32
N ASP A 111 -10.34 13.79 0.85
CA ASP A 111 -11.51 13.15 1.47
C ASP A 111 -12.73 13.14 0.54
N ASP A 112 -12.49 13.17 -0.77
CA ASP A 112 -13.51 12.90 -1.79
C ASP A 112 -13.64 11.39 -2.02
N SER A 113 -14.75 10.80 -1.55
CA SER A 113 -15.04 9.37 -1.70
C SER A 113 -14.97 8.85 -3.14
N SER A 114 -15.24 9.69 -4.14
CA SER A 114 -15.22 9.28 -5.56
C SER A 114 -13.83 8.90 -6.05
N LEU A 115 -12.78 9.45 -5.43
CA LEU A 115 -11.38 9.11 -5.72
C LEU A 115 -11.00 7.69 -5.27
N TYR A 116 -11.79 7.11 -4.36
CA TYR A 116 -11.57 5.77 -3.80
C TYR A 116 -12.42 4.71 -4.50
N LEU A 117 -12.95 5.04 -5.67
CA LEU A 117 -13.59 4.11 -6.60
C LEU A 117 -12.68 3.85 -7.82
N PRO A 118 -12.80 2.70 -8.50
CA PRO A 118 -13.77 1.61 -8.25
C PRO A 118 -13.51 0.84 -6.94
N ALA A 119 -14.53 0.13 -6.45
CA ALA A 119 -14.43 -0.66 -5.23
C ALA A 119 -13.38 -1.77 -5.34
N VAL A 120 -12.73 -2.08 -4.23
CA VAL A 120 -11.70 -3.12 -4.10
C VAL A 120 -12.11 -4.16 -3.07
N LYS A 121 -11.49 -5.35 -3.15
CA LYS A 121 -11.65 -6.39 -2.12
C LYS A 121 -11.06 -5.89 -0.80
N THR A 122 -11.86 -5.86 0.25
CA THR A 122 -11.42 -5.48 1.59
C THR A 122 -12.19 -6.30 2.62
N SER A 123 -11.83 -6.14 3.90
CA SER A 123 -12.63 -6.61 5.03
C SER A 123 -13.07 -5.39 5.83
N TRP A 124 -14.33 -5.32 6.22
CA TRP A 124 -14.89 -4.23 7.01
C TRP A 124 -15.50 -4.82 8.29
N GLU A 125 -14.99 -4.43 9.45
CA GLU A 125 -15.37 -4.99 10.77
C GLU A 125 -15.43 -6.54 10.80
N GLY A 126 -14.47 -7.19 10.14
CA GLY A 126 -14.37 -8.65 10.09
C GLY A 126 -15.16 -9.34 8.97
N THR A 127 -15.78 -8.58 8.07
CA THR A 127 -16.56 -9.12 6.95
C THR A 127 -15.94 -8.77 5.59
N GLU A 128 -15.57 -9.78 4.80
CA GLU A 128 -15.05 -9.56 3.44
C GLU A 128 -16.12 -8.98 2.51
N CYS A 129 -15.78 -7.92 1.78
CA CYS A 129 -16.68 -7.21 0.86
C CYS A 129 -15.91 -6.48 -0.26
N MET A 130 -16.67 -5.90 -1.19
CA MET A 130 -16.19 -4.87 -2.11
C MET A 130 -16.58 -3.50 -1.54
N ASN A 131 -15.61 -2.60 -1.34
CA ASN A 131 -15.86 -1.27 -0.80
C ASN A 131 -14.85 -0.24 -1.34
N TYR A 132 -15.00 1.03 -0.97
CA TYR A 132 -14.01 2.09 -1.25
C TYR A 132 -12.58 1.63 -0.94
N SER A 133 -11.64 1.98 -1.83
CA SER A 133 -10.23 1.72 -1.65
C SER A 133 -9.73 2.27 -0.32
N PRO A 134 -8.95 1.48 0.45
CA PRO A 134 -8.05 2.00 1.46
C PRO A 134 -7.13 3.09 0.88
N LEU A 135 -6.73 4.04 1.71
CA LEU A 135 -5.91 5.19 1.28
C LEU A 135 -4.53 4.74 0.82
N VAL A 136 -3.97 3.74 1.50
CA VAL A 136 -2.79 2.98 1.10
C VAL A 136 -3.19 1.52 1.05
N TYR A 137 -3.18 0.94 -0.15
CA TYR A 137 -3.75 -0.37 -0.39
C TYR A 137 -2.75 -1.30 -1.09
N ALA A 138 -2.66 -2.54 -0.62
CA ALA A 138 -1.96 -3.62 -1.30
C ALA A 138 -2.85 -4.88 -1.29
N TYR A 139 -2.86 -5.60 -2.40
CA TYR A 139 -3.59 -6.87 -2.53
C TYR A 139 -2.70 -7.86 -3.27
N GLU A 140 -2.45 -9.03 -2.67
CA GLU A 140 -1.60 -10.08 -3.24
C GLU A 140 -0.22 -9.55 -3.68
N CYS A 141 0.38 -8.72 -2.82
CA CYS A 141 1.70 -8.15 -3.03
C CYS A 141 2.73 -8.80 -2.10
N GLN A 142 3.98 -8.87 -2.53
CA GLN A 142 5.09 -9.35 -1.72
C GLN A 142 6.17 -8.28 -1.62
N ASN A 143 6.93 -8.28 -0.54
CA ASN A 143 8.10 -7.41 -0.35
C ASN A 143 7.71 -5.93 -0.48
N ILE A 144 6.83 -5.47 0.40
CA ILE A 144 6.32 -4.10 0.39
C ILE A 144 6.73 -3.37 1.65
N ALA A 145 7.02 -2.07 1.52
CA ALA A 145 7.38 -1.26 2.67
C ALA A 145 6.78 0.14 2.62
N ILE A 146 6.52 0.71 3.80
CA ILE A 146 6.41 2.15 4.01
C ILE A 146 7.50 2.54 4.99
N SER A 147 8.41 3.42 4.58
CA SER A 147 9.55 3.79 5.41
C SER A 147 9.85 5.30 5.38
N GLY A 148 10.71 5.74 6.30
CA GLY A 148 11.23 7.11 6.34
C GLY A 148 10.46 8.03 7.30
N PRO A 149 11.05 9.18 7.67
CA PRO A 149 10.55 10.00 8.79
C PRO A 149 9.34 10.90 8.45
N GLY A 150 8.86 10.90 7.21
CA GLY A 150 7.71 11.71 6.80
C GLY A 150 6.37 11.22 7.39
N LYS A 151 5.27 11.71 6.83
CA LYS A 151 3.94 11.60 7.45
C LYS A 151 2.83 11.24 6.45
N LEU A 152 1.90 10.41 6.90
CA LEU A 152 0.57 10.23 6.31
C LEU A 152 -0.44 11.06 7.10
N ALA A 153 -1.19 11.92 6.42
CA ALA A 153 -2.13 12.85 7.04
C ALA A 153 -3.42 13.00 6.19
N PRO A 154 -4.37 12.06 6.27
CA PRO A 154 -5.64 12.20 5.56
C PRO A 154 -6.44 13.43 5.99
N LYS A 155 -7.09 14.09 5.03
CA LYS A 155 -8.21 14.99 5.33
C LYS A 155 -9.37 14.19 5.91
N MET A 156 -10.14 14.81 6.80
CA MET A 156 -11.14 14.11 7.60
C MET A 156 -12.52 14.78 7.57
N ASP A 157 -12.68 15.93 6.94
CA ASP A 157 -13.91 16.72 7.01
C ASP A 157 -15.10 15.92 6.46
N PHE A 158 -14.93 15.30 5.30
CA PHE A 158 -15.93 14.41 4.71
C PHE A 158 -16.09 13.11 5.51
N TRP A 159 -15.01 12.42 5.87
CA TRP A 159 -15.10 11.12 6.57
C TRP A 159 -15.78 11.23 7.94
N ARG A 160 -15.63 12.37 8.63
CA ARG A 160 -16.35 12.65 9.89
C ARG A 160 -17.87 12.70 9.71
N THR A 161 -18.36 13.06 8.52
CA THR A 161 -19.81 13.01 8.23
C THR A 161 -20.36 11.57 8.27
N TRP A 162 -19.50 10.57 7.99
CA TRP A 162 -19.83 9.14 8.01
C TRP A 162 -19.66 8.49 9.39
N PHE A 163 -19.41 9.26 10.44
CA PHE A 163 -19.34 8.73 11.81
C PHE A 163 -20.72 8.42 12.38
N LYS A 164 -21.76 9.11 11.88
CA LYS A 164 -23.14 8.84 12.25
C LYS A 164 -23.60 7.50 11.68
N ARG A 165 -24.60 6.91 12.33
CA ARG A 165 -25.20 5.62 11.94
C ARG A 165 -26.67 5.82 11.55
N PRO A 166 -26.96 6.50 10.42
CA PRO A 166 -28.33 6.62 9.93
C PRO A 166 -28.88 5.24 9.53
N ASP A 167 -30.20 5.14 9.38
CA ASP A 167 -30.87 3.88 9.03
C ASP A 167 -30.29 3.22 7.77
N SER A 168 -29.91 4.01 6.76
CA SER A 168 -29.25 3.51 5.55
C SER A 168 -27.93 2.76 5.83
N HIS A 169 -27.11 3.29 6.75
CA HIS A 169 -25.86 2.65 7.17
C HIS A 169 -26.13 1.39 7.98
N ILE A 170 -27.12 1.42 8.88
CA ILE A 170 -27.54 0.24 9.65
C ILE A 170 -28.10 -0.86 8.72
N GLN A 171 -28.85 -0.49 7.69
CA GLN A 171 -29.35 -1.45 6.69
C GLN A 171 -28.21 -2.05 5.87
N ALA A 172 -27.24 -1.24 5.42
CA ALA A 172 -26.08 -1.72 4.68
C ALA A 172 -25.21 -2.70 5.50
N THR A 173 -24.96 -2.40 6.77
CA THR A 173 -24.21 -3.30 7.67
C THR A 173 -24.94 -4.63 7.91
N ARG A 174 -26.27 -4.58 8.12
CA ARG A 174 -27.11 -5.80 8.21
C ARG A 174 -27.08 -6.63 6.93
N GLN A 175 -27.17 -5.97 5.78
CA GLN A 175 -27.13 -6.64 4.48
C GLN A 175 -25.78 -7.33 4.27
N LEU A 176 -24.66 -6.65 4.58
CA LEU A 176 -23.33 -7.25 4.51
C LEU A 176 -23.23 -8.49 5.40
N TYR A 177 -23.65 -8.39 6.66
CA TYR A 177 -23.64 -9.51 7.59
C TYR A 177 -24.49 -10.69 7.08
N ALA A 178 -25.69 -10.41 6.55
CA ALA A 178 -26.55 -11.43 5.97
C ALA A 178 -25.88 -12.14 4.78
N MET A 179 -25.28 -11.38 3.85
CA MET A 179 -24.53 -11.92 2.71
C MET A 179 -23.35 -12.79 3.16
N CYS A 180 -22.60 -12.37 4.19
CA CYS A 180 -21.51 -13.15 4.76
C CYS A 180 -22.02 -14.46 5.39
N SER A 181 -23.07 -14.40 6.20
CA SER A 181 -23.65 -15.57 6.92
C SER A 181 -24.26 -16.62 5.99
N THR A 182 -24.52 -16.26 4.73
CA THR A 182 -25.12 -17.11 3.71
C THR A 182 -24.17 -17.44 2.56
N ASN A 183 -22.87 -17.17 2.74
CA ASN A 183 -21.81 -17.47 1.77
C ASN A 183 -22.02 -16.85 0.38
N VAL A 184 -22.68 -15.69 0.30
CA VAL A 184 -22.74 -14.91 -0.95
C VAL A 184 -21.30 -14.60 -1.39
N PRO A 185 -20.90 -14.78 -2.66
CA PRO A 185 -19.52 -14.49 -3.09
C PRO A 185 -19.10 -13.04 -2.82
N VAL A 186 -17.83 -12.81 -2.48
CA VAL A 186 -17.32 -11.50 -2.02
C VAL A 186 -17.53 -10.41 -3.06
N GLU A 187 -17.34 -10.73 -4.34
CA GLU A 187 -17.56 -9.84 -5.48
C GLU A 187 -18.98 -9.29 -5.58
N ASN A 188 -19.97 -9.99 -5.00
CA ASN A 188 -21.37 -9.58 -4.96
C ASN A 188 -21.72 -8.75 -3.71
N ARG A 189 -20.80 -8.64 -2.74
CA ARG A 189 -20.98 -7.88 -1.49
C ARG A 189 -20.52 -6.43 -1.68
N ARG A 190 -21.23 -5.69 -2.55
CA ARG A 190 -20.91 -4.31 -2.96
C ARG A 190 -21.41 -3.30 -1.92
N MET A 191 -20.49 -2.60 -1.25
CA MET A 191 -20.80 -1.72 -0.11
C MET A 191 -20.53 -0.23 -0.38
N GLU A 192 -20.12 0.12 -1.58
CA GLU A 192 -19.98 1.51 -2.04
C GLU A 192 -21.32 2.14 -2.50
N THR A 193 -22.44 1.65 -1.95
CA THR A 193 -23.78 2.12 -2.28
C THR A 193 -24.12 3.42 -1.56
N PRO A 194 -24.97 4.29 -2.16
CA PRO A 194 -25.39 5.53 -1.51
C PRO A 194 -25.96 5.29 -0.10
N GLY A 195 -25.42 6.01 0.89
CA GLY A 195 -25.87 5.92 2.27
C GLY A 195 -25.32 4.74 3.09
N ALA A 196 -24.58 3.81 2.47
CA ALA A 196 -23.87 2.76 3.21
C ALA A 196 -22.75 3.32 4.07
N ASN A 197 -22.07 4.39 3.60
CA ASN A 197 -21.10 5.18 4.36
C ASN A 197 -20.01 4.35 5.06
N MET A 198 -19.59 3.23 4.45
CA MET A 198 -18.55 2.35 4.98
C MET A 198 -17.16 2.94 4.73
N ARG A 199 -16.64 3.66 5.73
CA ARG A 199 -15.35 4.37 5.65
C ARG A 199 -14.19 3.41 5.28
N PRO A 200 -13.26 3.85 4.40
CA PRO A 200 -12.09 3.05 4.05
C PRO A 200 -11.01 3.10 5.14
N HIS A 201 -10.12 2.09 5.13
CA HIS A 201 -8.95 2.02 6.01
C HIS A 201 -7.90 3.06 5.60
N LEU A 202 -6.99 3.43 6.52
CA LEU A 202 -5.82 4.20 6.12
C LEU A 202 -4.80 3.30 5.39
N ILE A 203 -4.21 2.33 6.07
CA ILE A 203 -3.37 1.30 5.47
C ILE A 203 -4.12 -0.03 5.53
N HIS A 204 -4.23 -0.73 4.40
CA HIS A 204 -4.72 -2.10 4.35
C HIS A 204 -3.89 -2.95 3.39
N PHE A 205 -3.17 -3.93 3.93
CA PHE A 205 -2.39 -4.91 3.18
C PHE A 205 -3.05 -6.27 3.22
N ASN A 206 -3.77 -6.61 2.15
CA ASN A 206 -4.59 -7.80 2.06
C ASN A 206 -3.84 -8.92 1.33
N ARG A 207 -3.74 -10.12 1.94
CA ARG A 207 -3.03 -11.27 1.36
C ARG A 207 -1.60 -10.92 0.90
N CYS A 208 -0.88 -10.13 1.70
CA CYS A 208 0.47 -9.68 1.37
C CYS A 208 1.52 -10.44 2.20
N GLU A 209 2.73 -10.53 1.66
CA GLU A 209 3.86 -11.22 2.28
C GLU A 209 5.07 -10.28 2.41
N ASN A 210 5.88 -10.45 3.45
CA ASN A 210 7.09 -9.66 3.72
C ASN A 210 6.83 -8.14 3.74
N ILE A 211 6.20 -7.68 4.82
CA ILE A 211 5.75 -6.30 4.98
C ILE A 211 6.63 -5.58 5.99
N GLN A 212 7.10 -4.38 5.64
CA GLN A 212 7.83 -3.49 6.55
C GLN A 212 7.10 -2.15 6.73
N LEU A 213 6.92 -1.72 7.98
CA LEU A 213 6.43 -0.39 8.34
C LEU A 213 7.43 0.24 9.32
N ASP A 214 8.10 1.31 8.92
CA ASP A 214 9.25 1.82 9.69
C ASP A 214 9.39 3.36 9.66
N GLY A 215 9.50 3.99 10.83
CA GLY A 215 9.93 5.38 11.01
C GLY A 215 8.93 6.49 10.64
N PHE A 216 7.89 6.20 9.88
CA PHE A 216 6.92 7.21 9.44
C PHE A 216 5.89 7.55 10.53
N LYS A 217 5.21 8.68 10.35
CA LYS A 217 4.20 9.19 11.28
C LYS A 217 2.82 9.09 10.63
N ILE A 218 1.81 8.80 11.44
CA ILE A 218 0.40 8.89 11.04
C ILE A 218 -0.28 9.98 11.88
N ARG A 219 -1.11 10.81 11.26
CA ARG A 219 -2.00 11.75 11.95
C ARG A 219 -3.39 11.68 11.34
N GLU A 220 -4.36 11.29 12.16
CA GLU A 220 -5.73 10.94 11.77
C GLU A 220 -5.85 9.66 10.92
N SER A 221 -7.07 9.12 10.85
CA SER A 221 -7.42 7.98 10.01
C SER A 221 -8.94 7.96 9.76
N PRO A 222 -9.43 7.65 8.53
CA PRO A 222 -10.87 7.57 8.29
C PRO A 222 -11.55 6.42 9.05
N PHE A 223 -10.84 5.31 9.22
CA PHE A 223 -11.31 4.08 9.88
C PHE A 223 -10.15 3.40 10.64
N TRP A 224 -9.96 2.09 10.54
CA TRP A 224 -8.80 1.40 11.11
C TRP A 224 -7.51 1.91 10.46
N THR A 225 -6.49 2.10 11.29
CA THR A 225 -5.28 2.85 10.92
C THR A 225 -4.28 1.99 10.15
N ILE A 226 -3.99 0.78 10.64
CA ILE A 226 -3.13 -0.21 10.00
C ILE A 226 -3.88 -1.55 10.09
N HIS A 227 -4.18 -2.16 8.94
CA HIS A 227 -4.92 -3.41 8.81
C HIS A 227 -4.19 -4.40 7.89
#